data_AF-A0A0V7ZAE0-F1
#
_entry.id   AF-A0A0V7ZAE0-F1
#
_cell.length_a   1.000
_cell.length_b   1.000
_cell.length_c   1.000
_cell.angle_alpha   90.00
_cell.angle_beta   90.00
_cell.angle_gamma   90.00
#
_symmetry.space_group_name_H-M   'P 1'
#
loop_
_entity.id
_entity.type
_entity.pdbx_description
1 polymer ?
#
loop_
_entity_poly.entity_id
_entity_poly.type
_entity_poly.pdbx_seq_one_letter_code
_entity_poly.pdbx_strand_id
1 'polypeptide(L)'
;MNAVFPPPAAADSRRLLSPDELEAALRDIGARRYHILHPFHRLLHDGKLSKDQVRAWALNRYYYQAMIPVKDSAVLARMTDASLRRIWRQRIVDHDGNHPGDGGIERWLKLAEGVGFERDYVLSTRGILSATKFSVEAYVHFVAEKSLLEAIASSLTEMFSPTIISERVAGMLKNYDFITKDTLAYFDKRLTQAPRDADFALDYVKTHATTPELQRQAMDALTFKCNVLWTQLDALYFAYVAPGMIPPDAWTPGTGLVAEALVPQAGAGVRKMVADDRPRLPRGVRLRHDETRGKYVLLAPERTFDLDDNAVAVLKLVDGDRSVAAIADELGRTYAADPRAIEADILVMLDGLAEKRVLER
;
A
#
# COMPACT_ATOMS: atom_id res chain seq x y z
N MET A 1 -16.76 5.36 19.93
CA MET A 1 -16.57 4.87 21.30
C MET A 1 -15.24 5.42 21.78
N ASN A 2 -15.23 6.32 22.76
CA ASN A 2 -13.99 6.85 23.33
C ASN A 2 -13.36 5.75 24.18
N ALA A 3 -12.19 5.26 23.76
CA ALA A 3 -11.42 4.34 24.58
C ALA A 3 -10.95 5.09 25.84
N VAL A 4 -11.61 4.83 26.97
CA VAL A 4 -11.15 5.29 28.28
C VAL A 4 -10.00 4.37 28.67
N PHE A 5 -8.77 4.88 28.56
CA PHE A 5 -7.58 4.22 29.07
C PHE A 5 -7.36 4.68 30.51
N PRO A 6 -7.57 3.84 31.54
CA PRO A 6 -7.22 4.21 32.89
C PRO A 6 -5.69 4.42 32.99
N PRO A 7 -5.20 5.46 33.70
CA PRO A 7 -3.77 5.61 33.92
C PRO A 7 -3.24 4.42 34.76
N PRO A 8 -2.04 3.90 34.46
CA PRO A 8 -1.47 2.82 35.24
C PRO A 8 -1.28 3.26 36.70
N ALA A 9 -1.57 2.36 37.63
CA ALA A 9 -1.44 2.60 39.07
C ALA A 9 0.01 2.98 39.42
N ALA A 10 0.18 4.11 40.13
CA ALA A 10 1.47 4.77 40.34
C ALA A 10 2.52 3.96 41.14
N ALA A 11 2.13 2.84 41.78
CA ALA A 11 2.99 2.08 42.69
C ALA A 11 3.98 1.12 42.00
N ASP A 12 3.75 0.70 40.75
CA ASP A 12 4.58 -0.30 40.05
C ASP A 12 5.63 0.34 39.10
N SER A 13 5.66 1.67 39.00
CA SER A 13 6.49 2.38 38.01
C SER A 13 8.01 2.32 38.27
N ARG A 14 8.44 1.91 39.47
CA ARG A 14 9.86 1.93 39.90
C ARG A 14 10.54 0.56 39.91
N ARG A 15 9.83 -0.51 39.55
CA ARG A 15 10.41 -1.86 39.49
C ARG A 15 11.18 -2.04 38.19
N LEU A 16 12.35 -2.67 38.27
CA LEU A 16 13.08 -3.11 37.08
C LEU A 16 12.37 -4.33 36.51
N LEU A 17 11.90 -4.22 35.27
CA LEU A 17 11.30 -5.32 34.54
C LEU A 17 12.37 -6.30 34.09
N SER A 18 12.06 -7.59 34.12
CA SER A 18 12.86 -8.59 33.40
C SER A 18 12.82 -8.32 31.89
N PRO A 19 13.76 -8.87 31.09
CA PRO A 19 13.74 -8.68 29.64
C PRO A 19 12.39 -9.03 29.00
N ASP A 20 11.75 -10.13 29.42
CA ASP A 20 10.48 -10.57 28.84
C ASP A 20 9.30 -9.70 29.26
N GLU A 21 9.30 -9.20 30.50
CA GLU A 21 8.32 -8.20 30.94
C GLU A 21 8.48 -6.87 30.19
N LEU A 22 9.72 -6.44 29.91
CA LEU A 22 10.00 -5.24 29.11
C LEU A 22 9.50 -5.40 27.67
N GLU A 23 9.77 -6.54 27.03
CA GLU A 23 9.25 -6.83 25.69
C GLU A 23 7.71 -6.83 25.67
N ALA A 24 7.07 -7.47 26.66
CA ALA A 24 5.63 -7.47 26.78
C ALA A 24 5.06 -6.04 26.91
N ALA A 25 5.71 -5.18 27.72
CA ALA A 25 5.33 -3.79 27.88
C ALA A 25 5.50 -2.98 26.56
N LEU A 26 6.59 -3.18 25.83
CA LEU A 26 6.82 -2.55 24.53
C LEU A 26 5.76 -3.00 23.49
N ARG A 27 5.37 -4.28 23.50
CA ARG A 27 4.31 -4.81 22.63
C ARG A 27 2.93 -4.27 22.99
N ASP A 28 2.62 -4.07 24.27
CA ASP A 28 1.35 -3.46 24.72
C ASP A 28 1.20 -2.02 24.21
N ILE A 29 2.29 -1.24 24.14
CA ILE A 29 2.27 0.10 23.52
C ILE A 29 1.82 0.00 22.06
N GLY A 30 2.36 -0.95 21.30
CA GLY A 30 1.94 -1.19 19.92
C GLY A 30 0.46 -1.59 19.81
N ALA A 31 0.04 -2.52 20.66
CA ALA A 31 -1.35 -3.01 20.70
C ALA A 31 -2.38 -1.90 21.00
N ARG A 32 -1.98 -0.83 21.69
CA ARG A 32 -2.86 0.30 22.05
C ARG A 32 -2.71 1.53 21.17
N ARG A 33 -1.52 1.77 20.61
CA ARG A 33 -1.17 3.06 19.99
C ARG A 33 -0.58 2.96 18.60
N TYR A 34 -0.35 1.75 18.07
CA TYR A 34 0.14 1.66 16.70
C TYR A 34 -0.92 2.11 15.71
N HIS A 35 -0.48 2.78 14.64
CA HIS A 35 -1.37 3.50 13.73
C HIS A 35 -2.32 2.63 12.90
N ILE A 36 -2.20 1.29 13.00
CA ILE A 36 -3.16 0.33 12.44
C ILE A 36 -4.58 0.56 13.01
N LEU A 37 -4.66 1.08 14.23
CA LEU A 37 -5.91 1.37 14.94
C LEU A 37 -6.56 2.70 14.53
N HIS A 38 -5.84 3.55 13.78
CA HIS A 38 -6.32 4.88 13.44
C HIS A 38 -7.50 4.81 12.44
N PRO A 39 -8.55 5.65 12.58
CA PRO A 39 -9.70 5.66 11.68
C PRO A 39 -9.34 5.78 10.20
N PHE A 40 -8.41 6.69 9.86
CA PHE A 40 -7.87 6.81 8.50
C PHE A 40 -7.29 5.48 7.97
N HIS A 41 -6.54 4.75 8.79
CA HIS A 41 -5.97 3.46 8.39
C HIS A 41 -7.06 2.41 8.15
N ARG A 42 -8.10 2.39 8.99
CA ARG A 42 -9.27 1.52 8.81
C ARG A 42 -9.99 1.82 7.51
N LEU A 43 -10.23 3.09 7.20
CA LEU A 43 -10.83 3.50 5.92
C LEU A 43 -9.97 3.06 4.73
N LEU A 44 -8.65 3.26 4.80
CA LEU A 44 -7.71 2.82 3.77
C LEU A 44 -7.83 1.31 3.54
N HIS A 45 -7.72 0.52 4.60
CA HIS A 45 -7.81 -0.94 4.56
C HIS A 45 -9.14 -1.45 3.99
N ASP A 46 -10.25 -0.88 4.47
CA ASP A 46 -11.60 -1.32 4.12
C ASP A 46 -12.06 -0.88 2.71
N GLY A 47 -11.22 -0.19 1.94
CA GLY A 47 -11.61 0.27 0.61
C GLY A 47 -12.50 1.51 0.59
N LYS A 48 -12.57 2.24 1.70
CA LYS A 48 -13.55 3.32 1.91
C LYS A 48 -12.99 4.70 1.60
N LEU A 49 -11.71 4.80 1.24
CA LEU A 49 -11.12 6.06 0.82
C LEU A 49 -11.40 6.34 -0.66
N SER A 50 -11.59 7.60 -1.02
CA SER A 50 -11.59 8.03 -2.41
C SER A 50 -10.17 7.96 -3.01
N LYS A 51 -10.07 7.99 -4.34
CA LYS A 51 -8.77 8.06 -5.03
C LYS A 51 -7.93 9.25 -4.56
N ASP A 52 -8.54 10.41 -4.33
CA ASP A 52 -7.84 11.59 -3.83
C ASP A 52 -7.38 11.47 -2.38
N GLN A 53 -8.13 10.76 -1.53
CA GLN A 53 -7.68 10.45 -0.17
C GLN A 53 -6.48 9.47 -0.18
N VAL A 54 -6.48 8.49 -1.08
CA VAL A 54 -5.32 7.59 -1.28
C VAL A 54 -4.13 8.35 -1.86
N ARG A 55 -4.33 9.28 -2.80
CA ARG A 55 -3.30 10.17 -3.35
C ARG A 55 -2.66 11.01 -2.24
N ALA A 56 -3.47 11.70 -1.44
CA ALA A 56 -2.98 12.50 -0.32
C ALA A 56 -2.14 11.67 0.66
N TRP A 57 -2.60 10.45 0.98
CA TRP A 57 -1.85 9.52 1.81
C TRP A 57 -0.51 9.12 1.18
N ALA A 58 -0.51 8.73 -0.10
CA ALA A 58 0.71 8.30 -0.79
C ALA A 58 1.75 9.43 -0.84
N LEU A 59 1.33 10.66 -1.18
CA LEU A 59 2.19 11.84 -1.24
C LEU A 59 2.80 12.19 0.13
N ASN A 60 2.00 12.15 1.20
CA ASN A 60 2.49 12.45 2.54
C ASN A 60 3.37 11.32 3.09
N ARG A 61 3.00 10.06 2.83
CA ARG A 61 3.77 8.90 3.30
C ARG A 61 5.12 8.80 2.59
N TYR A 62 5.22 9.25 1.33
CA TYR A 62 6.50 9.38 0.64
C TYR A 62 7.50 10.21 1.45
N TYR A 63 7.11 11.37 1.99
CA TYR A 63 8.01 12.21 2.79
C TYR A 63 8.54 11.49 4.03
N TYR A 64 7.66 10.81 4.78
CA TYR A 64 8.09 9.99 5.92
C TYR A 64 9.15 8.96 5.50
N GLN A 65 8.94 8.29 4.36
CA GLN A 65 9.83 7.24 3.87
C GLN A 65 11.17 7.77 3.34
N ALA A 66 11.15 8.93 2.67
CA ALA A 66 12.35 9.62 2.19
C ALA A 66 13.23 10.13 3.36
N MET A 67 12.63 10.44 4.50
CA MET A 67 13.35 10.92 5.68
C MET A 67 13.86 9.80 6.61
N ILE A 68 13.48 8.53 6.39
CA ILE A 68 14.01 7.41 7.18
C ILE A 68 15.54 7.28 7.07
N PRO A 69 16.18 7.26 5.88
CA PRO A 69 17.64 7.18 5.80
C PRO A 69 18.35 8.42 6.38
N VAL A 70 17.72 9.60 6.34
CA VAL A 70 18.23 10.80 7.04
C VAL A 70 18.23 10.58 8.55
N LYS A 71 17.11 10.11 9.10
CA LYS A 71 16.96 9.72 10.51
C LYS A 71 17.97 8.63 10.89
N ASP A 72 18.13 7.58 10.07
CA ASP A 72 19.07 6.49 10.34
C ASP A 72 20.52 6.92 10.23
N SER A 73 20.85 7.89 9.37
CA SER A 73 22.18 8.51 9.31
C SER A 73 22.49 9.30 10.59
N ALA A 74 21.51 10.03 11.13
CA ALA A 74 21.65 10.74 12.40
C ALA A 74 21.90 9.77 13.57
N VAL A 75 21.24 8.61 13.60
CA VAL A 75 21.54 7.55 14.58
C VAL A 75 22.95 6.99 14.36
N LEU A 76 23.30 6.66 13.11
CA LEU A 76 24.57 6.05 12.73
C LEU A 76 25.77 6.93 13.15
N ALA A 77 25.66 8.25 12.99
CA ALA A 77 26.69 9.21 13.38
C ALA A 77 26.99 9.21 14.89
N ARG A 78 26.07 8.71 15.72
CA ARG A 78 26.21 8.66 17.18
C ARG A 78 26.75 7.34 17.71
N MET A 79 26.84 6.32 16.85
CA MET A 79 27.37 5.01 17.22
C MET A 79 28.89 5.02 17.15
N THR A 80 29.57 4.94 18.30
CA THR A 80 31.04 4.87 18.38
C THR A 80 31.58 3.49 18.02
N ASP A 81 30.83 2.42 18.31
CA ASP A 81 31.21 1.05 17.94
C ASP A 81 30.91 0.75 16.46
N ALA A 82 31.93 0.28 15.75
CA ALA A 82 31.82 -0.15 14.36
C ALA A 82 30.91 -1.39 14.18
N SER A 83 30.76 -2.24 15.20
CA SER A 83 29.86 -3.39 15.17
C SER A 83 28.40 -2.94 14.99
N LEU A 84 27.96 -1.95 15.79
CA LEU A 84 26.64 -1.33 15.70
C LEU A 84 26.45 -0.63 14.36
N ARG A 85 27.46 0.14 13.91
CA ARG A 85 27.39 0.82 12.60
C ARG A 85 27.23 -0.14 11.43
N ARG A 86 27.89 -1.31 11.46
CA ARG A 86 27.77 -2.33 10.40
C ARG A 86 26.37 -2.89 10.30
N ILE A 87 25.67 -3.04 11.43
CA ILE A 87 24.28 -3.50 11.47
C ILE A 87 23.35 -2.36 11.03
N TRP A 88 23.46 -1.19 11.64
CA TRP A 88 22.52 -0.08 11.44
C TRP A 88 22.54 0.48 10.02
N ARG A 89 23.71 0.54 9.37
CA ARG A 89 23.85 1.06 7.99
C ARG A 89 23.01 0.28 6.97
N GLN A 90 22.65 -0.96 7.25
CA GLN A 90 21.84 -1.77 6.33
C GLN A 90 20.45 -1.15 6.13
N ARG A 91 19.91 -0.44 7.12
CA ARG A 91 18.65 0.31 7.01
C ARG A 91 18.73 1.40 5.94
N ILE A 92 19.87 2.10 5.87
CA ILE A 92 20.13 3.13 4.86
C ILE A 92 20.24 2.50 3.48
N VAL A 93 21.05 1.42 3.34
CA VAL A 93 21.20 0.68 2.08
C VAL A 93 19.85 0.15 1.58
N ASP A 94 19.00 -0.38 2.45
CA ASP A 94 17.69 -0.91 2.08
C ASP A 94 16.73 0.20 1.59
N HIS A 95 16.85 1.42 2.13
CA HIS A 95 16.03 2.57 1.75
C HIS A 95 16.52 3.28 0.49
N ASP A 96 17.83 3.51 0.36
CA ASP A 96 18.44 4.26 -0.74
C ASP A 96 18.75 3.39 -1.96
N GLY A 97 18.95 2.08 -1.76
CA GLY A 97 19.42 1.17 -2.80
C GLY A 97 20.91 1.35 -3.11
N ASN A 98 21.38 0.64 -4.14
CA ASN A 98 22.79 0.70 -4.57
C ASN A 98 23.04 1.56 -5.81
N HIS A 99 21.97 2.04 -6.46
CA HIS A 99 22.00 2.92 -7.62
C HIS A 99 20.64 3.64 -7.77
N PRO A 100 20.54 4.72 -8.57
CA PRO A 100 19.26 5.37 -8.85
C PRO A 100 18.22 4.37 -9.38
N GLY A 101 16.98 4.48 -8.90
CA GLY A 101 15.89 3.56 -9.25
C GLY A 101 15.87 2.25 -8.46
N ASP A 102 16.73 2.09 -7.45
CA ASP A 102 16.70 0.99 -6.47
C ASP A 102 16.23 1.50 -5.10
N GLY A 103 16.06 0.57 -4.15
CA GLY A 103 15.80 0.88 -2.75
C GLY A 103 14.32 1.03 -2.39
N GLY A 104 14.09 1.23 -1.10
CA GLY A 104 12.79 1.46 -0.48
C GLY A 104 12.09 2.72 -1.01
N ILE A 105 12.84 3.82 -1.14
CA ILE A 105 12.30 5.14 -1.53
C ILE A 105 11.73 5.10 -2.95
N GLU A 106 12.43 4.48 -3.89
CA GLU A 106 11.96 4.37 -5.27
C GLU A 106 10.58 3.71 -5.36
N ARG A 107 10.34 2.70 -4.53
CA ARG A 107 9.06 1.99 -4.58
C ARG A 107 7.91 2.83 -4.02
N TRP A 108 8.19 3.76 -3.10
CA TRP A 108 7.20 4.75 -2.67
C TRP A 108 6.95 5.83 -3.74
N LEU A 109 7.96 6.19 -4.53
CA LEU A 109 7.77 7.01 -5.72
C LEU A 109 6.84 6.32 -6.72
N LYS A 110 7.09 5.03 -7.02
CA LYS A 110 6.21 4.23 -7.89
C LYS A 110 4.78 4.14 -7.39
N LEU A 111 4.56 4.08 -6.07
CA LEU A 111 3.21 4.13 -5.50
C LEU A 111 2.54 5.48 -5.79
N ALA A 112 3.24 6.59 -5.60
CA ALA A 112 2.70 7.92 -5.88
C ALA A 112 2.45 8.13 -7.39
N GLU A 113 3.36 7.68 -8.25
CA GLU A 113 3.18 7.64 -9.71
C GLU A 113 1.98 6.77 -10.11
N GLY A 114 1.82 5.60 -9.47
CA GLY A 114 0.71 4.68 -9.72
C GLY A 114 -0.67 5.27 -9.39
N VAL A 115 -0.75 6.25 -8.48
CA VAL A 115 -1.98 7.02 -8.22
C VAL A 115 -2.07 8.31 -9.04
N GLY A 116 -1.11 8.56 -9.93
CA GLY A 116 -1.16 9.57 -10.98
C GLY A 116 -0.34 10.83 -10.73
N PHE A 117 0.53 10.87 -9.72
CA PHE A 117 1.41 12.04 -9.52
C PHE A 117 2.54 12.09 -10.55
N GLU A 118 2.92 13.30 -10.96
CA GLU A 118 4.22 13.54 -11.58
C GLU A 118 5.33 13.27 -10.58
N ARG A 119 6.36 12.54 -10.99
CA ARG A 119 7.50 12.20 -10.15
C ARG A 119 8.14 13.44 -9.49
N ASP A 120 8.35 14.49 -10.27
CA ASP A 120 8.96 15.74 -9.79
C ASP A 120 8.08 16.47 -8.78
N TYR A 121 6.76 16.33 -8.88
CA TYR A 121 5.85 16.86 -7.87
C TYR A 121 6.05 16.17 -6.52
N VAL A 122 6.12 14.84 -6.53
CA VAL A 122 6.35 14.03 -5.32
C VAL A 122 7.71 14.33 -4.70
N LEU A 123 8.77 14.34 -5.53
CA LEU A 123 10.14 14.67 -5.12
C LEU A 123 10.26 16.08 -4.54
N SER A 124 9.49 17.04 -5.06
CA SER A 124 9.53 18.42 -4.55
C SER A 124 8.97 18.59 -3.14
N THR A 125 8.17 17.63 -2.67
CA THR A 125 7.47 17.66 -1.37
C THR A 125 6.54 18.86 -1.16
N ARG A 126 6.33 19.70 -2.17
CA ARG A 126 5.64 21.00 -2.03
C ARG A 126 4.17 20.92 -1.62
N GLY A 127 3.53 19.77 -1.83
CA GLY A 127 2.12 19.54 -1.49
C GLY A 127 1.89 18.68 -0.23
N ILE A 128 2.92 18.37 0.55
CA ILE A 128 2.72 17.61 1.81
C ILE A 128 2.07 18.48 2.87
N LEU A 129 1.36 17.86 3.82
CA LEU A 129 0.81 18.56 4.97
C LEU A 129 1.95 19.01 5.90
N SER A 130 1.90 20.25 6.40
CA SER A 130 2.86 20.75 7.38
C SER A 130 2.94 19.87 8.62
N ALA A 131 1.81 19.30 9.08
CA ALA A 131 1.79 18.36 10.19
C ALA A 131 2.58 17.07 9.90
N THR A 132 2.55 16.57 8.66
CA THR A 132 3.43 15.47 8.24
C THR A 132 4.88 15.89 8.31
N LYS A 133 5.20 17.08 7.78
CA LYS A 133 6.56 17.63 7.82
C LYS A 133 7.10 17.73 9.25
N PHE A 134 6.35 18.40 10.14
CA PHE A 134 6.74 18.58 11.55
C PHE A 134 6.84 17.26 12.31
N SER A 135 5.91 16.31 12.10
CA SER A 135 5.96 15.01 12.77
C SER A 135 7.21 14.21 12.36
N VAL A 136 7.55 14.25 11.07
CA VAL A 136 8.71 13.54 10.52
C VAL A 136 10.02 14.20 10.96
N GLU A 137 10.10 15.53 10.93
CA GLU A 137 11.29 16.27 11.40
C GLU A 137 11.50 16.13 12.91
N ALA A 138 10.42 16.11 13.70
CA ALA A 138 10.49 15.79 15.12
C ALA A 138 11.13 14.42 15.35
N TYR A 139 10.88 13.43 14.47
CA TYR A 139 11.52 12.13 14.58
C TYR A 139 13.03 12.20 14.29
N VAL A 140 13.44 12.96 13.27
CA VAL A 140 14.86 13.19 12.95
C VAL A 140 15.57 13.88 14.12
N HIS A 141 15.00 14.95 14.68
CA HIS A 141 15.57 15.64 15.85
C HIS A 141 15.62 14.74 17.08
N PHE A 142 14.56 13.98 17.37
CA PHE A 142 14.51 13.07 18.51
C PHE A 142 15.70 12.10 18.50
N VAL A 143 15.99 11.47 17.36
CA VAL A 143 17.10 10.51 17.28
C VAL A 143 18.48 11.18 17.28
N ALA A 144 18.58 12.45 16.92
CA ALA A 144 19.82 13.22 16.99
C ALA A 144 20.13 13.67 18.44
N GLU A 145 19.10 13.98 19.23
CA GLU A 145 19.22 14.69 20.50
C GLU A 145 19.08 13.79 21.75
N LYS A 146 18.20 12.78 21.73
CA LYS A 146 17.92 11.90 22.88
C LYS A 146 19.02 10.88 23.13
N SER A 147 18.98 10.06 24.17
CA SER A 147 19.99 9.00 24.34
C SER A 147 20.02 8.02 23.15
N LEU A 148 21.13 7.30 22.94
CA LEU A 148 21.19 6.27 21.90
C LEU A 148 20.16 5.14 22.16
N LEU A 149 19.87 4.84 23.43
CA LEU A 149 18.82 3.90 23.82
C LEU A 149 17.44 4.36 23.32
N GLU A 150 17.07 5.61 23.58
CA GLU A 150 15.80 6.19 23.10
C GLU A 150 15.74 6.21 21.57
N ALA A 151 16.85 6.59 20.91
CA ALA A 151 16.93 6.62 19.46
C ALA A 151 16.71 5.23 18.84
N ILE A 152 17.31 4.17 19.39
CA ILE A 152 17.10 2.79 18.94
C ILE A 152 15.70 2.30 19.30
N ALA A 153 15.23 2.54 20.53
CA ALA A 153 13.90 2.12 20.98
C ALA A 153 12.77 2.70 20.12
N SER A 154 12.95 3.92 19.60
CA SER A 154 11.98 4.55 18.70
C SER A 154 11.80 3.82 17.35
N SER A 155 12.69 2.89 16.96
CA SER A 155 12.49 2.07 15.75
C SER A 155 11.57 0.87 15.98
N LEU A 156 11.30 0.50 17.24
CA LEU A 156 10.59 -0.73 17.62
C LEU A 156 9.13 -0.83 17.15
N THR A 157 8.56 0.23 16.58
CA THR A 157 7.33 0.12 15.77
C THR A 157 7.44 -0.93 14.65
N GLU A 158 8.66 -1.30 14.25
CA GLU A 158 8.94 -2.36 13.29
C GLU A 158 8.46 -3.74 13.73
N MET A 159 8.37 -4.00 15.05
CA MET A 159 7.77 -5.23 15.59
C MET A 159 6.32 -5.45 15.10
N PHE A 160 5.63 -4.37 14.74
CA PHE A 160 4.23 -4.37 14.32
C PHE A 160 4.05 -4.24 12.80
N SER A 161 5.17 -4.09 12.06
CA SER A 161 5.15 -3.84 10.62
C SER A 161 4.66 -5.03 9.77
N PRO A 162 5.00 -6.30 10.07
CA PRO A 162 4.54 -7.43 9.24
C PRO A 162 3.01 -7.52 9.15
N THR A 163 2.30 -7.41 10.27
CA THR A 163 0.83 -7.50 10.32
C THR A 163 0.18 -6.40 9.48
N ILE A 164 0.58 -5.13 9.69
CA ILE A 164 -0.02 -4.00 8.97
C ILE A 164 0.31 -4.02 7.48
N ILE A 165 1.48 -4.53 7.09
CA ILE A 165 1.87 -4.66 5.69
C ILE A 165 0.98 -5.69 5.00
N SER A 166 0.83 -6.87 5.60
CA SER A 166 -0.02 -7.93 5.06
C SER A 166 -1.48 -7.50 4.93
N GLU A 167 -2.04 -6.87 5.98
CA GLU A 167 -3.40 -6.32 5.95
C GLU A 167 -3.55 -5.25 4.86
N ARG A 168 -2.60 -4.32 4.75
CA ARG A 168 -2.66 -3.23 3.77
C ARG A 168 -2.58 -3.72 2.34
N VAL A 169 -1.65 -4.63 2.02
CA VAL A 169 -1.51 -5.17 0.66
C VAL A 169 -2.78 -5.89 0.24
N ALA A 170 -3.30 -6.77 1.10
CA ALA A 170 -4.52 -7.51 0.82
C ALA A 170 -5.73 -6.58 0.65
N GLY A 171 -5.91 -5.61 1.55
CA GLY A 171 -7.02 -4.65 1.49
C GLY A 171 -6.94 -3.73 0.28
N MET A 172 -5.75 -3.19 -0.05
CA MET A 172 -5.60 -2.26 -1.16
C MET A 172 -5.84 -2.94 -2.53
N LEU A 173 -5.28 -4.13 -2.76
CA LEU A 173 -5.50 -4.87 -4.01
C LEU A 173 -6.95 -5.29 -4.21
N LYS A 174 -7.65 -5.63 -3.12
CA LYS A 174 -9.03 -6.08 -3.18
C LYS A 174 -9.98 -4.92 -3.50
N ASN A 175 -9.71 -3.73 -2.95
CA ASN A 175 -10.71 -2.68 -2.87
C ASN A 175 -10.43 -1.44 -3.74
N TYR A 176 -9.23 -1.28 -4.30
CA TYR A 176 -8.91 -0.16 -5.18
C TYR A 176 -8.47 -0.67 -6.56
N ASP A 177 -9.35 -0.54 -7.55
CA ASP A 177 -9.12 -0.94 -8.95
C ASP A 177 -7.92 -0.22 -9.60
N PHE A 178 -7.62 1.00 -9.15
CA PHE A 178 -6.49 1.81 -9.60
C PHE A 178 -5.15 1.42 -8.94
N ILE A 179 -5.12 0.45 -8.02
CA ILE A 179 -3.87 -0.05 -7.39
C ILE A 179 -3.51 -1.41 -7.97
N THR A 180 -2.32 -1.52 -8.55
CA THR A 180 -1.83 -2.77 -9.15
C THR A 180 -0.86 -3.51 -8.23
N LYS A 181 -0.63 -4.80 -8.50
CA LYS A 181 0.43 -5.58 -7.82
C LYS A 181 1.81 -4.94 -8.01
N ASP A 182 2.09 -4.42 -9.20
CA ASP A 182 3.36 -3.75 -9.50
C ASP A 182 3.54 -2.49 -8.64
N THR A 183 2.46 -1.76 -8.39
CA THR A 183 2.42 -0.59 -7.49
C THR A 183 2.73 -0.97 -6.04
N LEU A 184 2.39 -2.20 -5.62
CA LEU A 184 2.57 -2.68 -4.25
C LEU A 184 3.78 -3.60 -4.05
N ALA A 185 4.57 -3.88 -5.09
CA ALA A 185 5.79 -4.68 -5.03
C ALA A 185 6.83 -4.17 -4.00
N TYR A 186 6.65 -2.95 -3.48
CA TYR A 186 7.35 -2.44 -2.30
C TYR A 186 7.27 -3.40 -1.12
N PHE A 187 6.05 -3.81 -0.79
CA PHE A 187 5.69 -4.39 0.50
C PHE A 187 6.31 -5.79 0.70
N ASP A 188 6.59 -6.50 -0.39
CA ASP A 188 7.16 -7.85 -0.36
C ASP A 188 8.54 -7.90 0.30
N LYS A 189 9.45 -6.97 -0.03
CA LYS A 189 10.78 -6.94 0.61
C LYS A 189 10.71 -6.51 2.07
N ARG A 190 9.74 -5.67 2.44
CA ARG A 190 9.67 -5.15 3.81
C ARG A 190 9.24 -6.22 4.82
N LEU A 191 8.55 -7.27 4.36
CA LEU A 191 8.18 -8.44 5.18
C LEU A 191 9.41 -9.18 5.75
N THR A 192 10.55 -9.15 5.06
CA THR A 192 11.79 -9.78 5.55
C THR A 192 12.76 -8.79 6.20
N GLN A 193 12.78 -7.54 5.77
CA GLN A 193 13.65 -6.50 6.34
C GLN A 193 13.20 -6.07 7.76
N ALA A 194 11.89 -5.87 7.97
CA ALA A 194 11.39 -5.34 9.24
C ALA A 194 11.62 -6.26 10.45
N PRO A 195 11.47 -7.60 10.34
CA PRO A 195 11.81 -8.52 11.45
C PRO A 195 13.29 -8.44 11.84
N ARG A 196 14.22 -8.54 10.87
CA ARG A 196 15.67 -8.41 11.12
C ARG A 196 16.02 -7.12 11.87
N ASP A 197 15.42 -6.02 11.42
CA ASP A 197 15.61 -4.69 11.98
C ASP A 197 15.06 -4.58 13.42
N ALA A 198 13.90 -5.18 13.69
CA ALA A 198 13.26 -5.19 14.99
C ALA A 198 13.97 -6.09 16.00
N ASP A 199 14.45 -7.27 15.59
CA ASP A 199 15.14 -8.22 16.46
C ASP A 199 16.39 -7.60 17.08
N PHE A 200 17.22 -6.93 16.25
CA PHE A 200 18.39 -6.19 16.74
C PHE A 200 18.01 -5.08 17.73
N ALA A 201 17.01 -4.26 17.39
CA ALA A 201 16.63 -3.14 18.23
C ALA A 201 16.06 -3.61 19.58
N LEU A 202 15.30 -4.71 19.57
CA LEU A 202 14.69 -5.28 20.77
C LEU A 202 15.75 -5.90 21.68
N ASP A 203 16.69 -6.65 21.13
CA ASP A 203 17.84 -7.18 21.87
C ASP A 203 18.66 -6.04 22.49
N TYR A 204 19.01 -5.02 21.70
CA TYR A 204 19.73 -3.84 22.19
C TYR A 204 19.00 -3.19 23.38
N VAL A 205 17.69 -2.97 23.27
CA VAL A 205 16.90 -2.35 24.34
C VAL A 205 16.85 -3.26 25.58
N LYS A 206 16.63 -4.57 25.42
CA LYS A 206 16.64 -5.55 26.53
C LYS A 206 17.99 -5.56 27.26
N THR A 207 19.11 -5.45 26.54
CA THR A 207 20.45 -5.43 27.13
C THR A 207 20.81 -4.11 27.80
N HIS A 208 20.42 -2.97 27.22
CA HIS A 208 20.91 -1.65 27.66
C HIS A 208 19.95 -0.88 28.57
N ALA A 209 18.67 -1.25 28.62
CA ALA A 209 17.70 -0.66 29.55
C ALA A 209 17.81 -1.29 30.96
N THR A 210 18.94 -1.07 31.62
CA THR A 210 19.34 -1.77 32.86
C THR A 210 18.77 -1.17 34.15
N THR A 211 18.06 -0.04 34.07
CA THR A 211 17.38 0.58 35.22
C THR A 211 15.91 0.83 34.89
N PRO A 212 15.02 0.95 35.91
CA PRO A 212 13.62 1.29 35.69
C PRO A 212 13.45 2.60 34.90
N GLU A 213 14.33 3.58 35.11
CA GLU A 213 14.35 4.85 34.39
C GLU A 213 14.70 4.66 32.91
N LEU A 214 15.72 3.85 32.60
CA LEU A 214 16.10 3.55 31.22
C LEU A 214 15.02 2.76 30.48
N GLN A 215 14.36 1.80 31.15
CA GLN A 215 13.22 1.07 30.59
C GLN A 215 12.06 2.01 30.26
N ARG A 216 11.80 2.98 31.16
CA ARG A 216 10.78 4.00 30.92
C ARG A 216 11.14 4.89 29.74
N GLN A 217 12.37 5.34 29.64
CA GLN A 217 12.85 6.12 28.48
C GLN A 217 12.66 5.35 27.17
N ALA A 218 12.95 4.04 27.12
CA ALA A 218 12.73 3.22 25.94
C ALA A 218 11.23 3.10 25.58
N MET A 219 10.37 2.87 26.58
CA MET A 219 8.91 2.82 26.41
C MET A 219 8.32 4.17 25.95
N ASP A 220 8.80 5.28 26.51
CA ASP A 220 8.39 6.64 26.14
C ASP A 220 8.87 6.98 24.73
N ALA A 221 10.06 6.54 24.32
CA ALA A 221 10.55 6.69 22.95
C ALA A 221 9.70 5.93 21.92
N LEU A 222 9.26 4.70 22.25
CA LEU A 222 8.32 3.96 21.40
C LEU A 222 6.95 4.64 21.37
N THR A 223 6.47 5.17 22.50
CA THR A 223 5.21 5.95 22.56
C THR A 223 5.30 7.21 21.71
N PHE A 224 6.42 7.95 21.80
CA PHE A 224 6.72 9.09 20.94
C PHE A 224 6.64 8.71 19.46
N LYS A 225 7.25 7.59 19.06
CA LYS A 225 7.17 7.11 17.68
C LYS A 225 5.73 6.80 17.26
N CYS A 226 4.93 6.17 18.12
CA CYS A 226 3.52 5.95 17.84
C CYS A 226 2.77 7.28 17.62
N ASN A 227 3.05 8.31 18.43
CA ASN A 227 2.47 9.64 18.25
C ASN A 227 2.87 10.28 16.91
N VAL A 228 4.14 10.19 16.50
CA VAL A 228 4.61 10.66 15.19
C VAL A 228 3.79 10.04 14.04
N LEU A 229 3.52 8.74 14.13
CA LEU A 229 2.72 8.04 13.12
C LEU A 229 1.23 8.40 13.19
N TRP A 230 0.71 8.59 14.40
CA TRP A 230 -0.70 8.90 14.64
C TRP A 230 -1.04 10.30 14.12
N THR A 231 -0.24 11.31 14.46
CA THR A 231 -0.46 12.71 14.06
C THR A 231 -0.42 12.91 12.54
N GLN A 232 0.41 12.15 11.82
CA GLN A 232 0.37 12.14 10.35
C GLN A 232 -1.00 11.71 9.81
N LEU A 233 -1.63 10.71 10.44
CA LEU A 233 -2.95 10.24 10.04
C LEU A 233 -4.09 11.15 10.53
N ASP A 234 -3.94 11.80 11.69
CA ASP A 234 -4.88 12.84 12.15
C ASP A 234 -4.98 13.96 11.10
N ALA A 235 -3.82 14.44 10.64
CA ALA A 235 -3.74 15.53 9.66
C ALA A 235 -4.34 15.12 8.30
N LEU A 236 -4.06 13.89 7.84
CA LEU A 236 -4.66 13.36 6.62
C LEU A 236 -6.18 13.22 6.74
N TYR A 237 -6.68 12.73 7.88
CA TYR A 237 -8.11 12.59 8.13
C TYR A 237 -8.79 13.97 8.14
N PHE A 238 -8.23 14.92 8.89
CA PHE A 238 -8.77 16.27 8.98
C PHE A 238 -8.84 16.97 7.62
N ALA A 239 -7.75 16.91 6.84
CA ALA A 239 -7.63 17.63 5.58
C ALA A 239 -8.42 16.98 4.44
N TYR A 240 -8.50 15.65 4.38
CA TYR A 240 -9.02 14.94 3.20
C TYR A 240 -10.23 14.04 3.46
N VAL A 241 -10.61 13.81 4.72
CA VAL A 241 -11.79 12.99 5.07
C VAL A 241 -12.88 13.83 5.71
N ALA A 242 -12.66 14.30 6.94
CA ALA A 242 -13.61 15.14 7.65
C ALA A 242 -12.87 16.01 8.69
N PRO A 243 -13.10 17.34 8.69
CA PRO A 243 -14.09 18.08 7.91
C PRO A 243 -13.71 18.35 6.44
N GLY A 244 -12.53 17.94 5.96
CA GLY A 244 -12.09 18.19 4.59
C GLY A 244 -11.46 19.58 4.41
N MET A 245 -10.81 20.10 5.45
CA MET A 245 -10.20 21.43 5.45
C MET A 245 -8.72 21.33 5.06
N ILE A 246 -8.46 21.45 3.76
CA ILE A 246 -7.10 21.40 3.20
C ILE A 246 -6.35 22.70 3.56
N PRO A 247 -5.18 22.63 4.23
CA PRO A 247 -4.36 23.81 4.51
C PRO A 247 -3.83 24.49 3.24
N PRO A 248 -3.50 25.79 3.25
CA PRO A 248 -3.21 26.58 2.04
C PRO A 248 -2.12 26.02 1.11
N ASP A 249 -1.06 25.43 1.65
CA ASP A 249 0.07 24.91 0.87
C ASP A 249 -0.03 23.41 0.58
N ALA A 250 -1.02 22.73 1.15
CA ALA A 250 -1.18 21.30 0.97
C ALA A 250 -1.77 20.97 -0.40
N TRP A 251 -1.48 19.78 -0.89
CA TRP A 251 -1.98 19.31 -2.18
C TRP A 251 -3.51 19.41 -2.28
N THR A 252 -3.98 19.90 -3.41
CA THR A 252 -5.41 19.92 -3.78
C THR A 252 -5.66 18.99 -4.97
N PRO A 253 -6.82 18.32 -5.03
CA PRO A 253 -7.18 17.46 -6.16
C PRO A 253 -6.94 18.11 -7.52
N GLY A 254 -6.24 17.40 -8.41
CA GLY A 254 -5.86 17.87 -9.75
C GLY A 254 -4.45 18.48 -9.85
N THR A 255 -3.86 18.94 -8.74
CA THR A 255 -2.52 19.56 -8.76
C THR A 255 -1.41 18.51 -8.84
N GLY A 256 -0.40 18.72 -9.68
CA GLY A 256 0.81 17.88 -9.71
C GLY A 256 0.57 16.44 -10.15
N LEU A 257 -0.59 16.17 -10.74
CA LEU A 257 -0.86 14.94 -11.42
C LEU A 257 -0.27 15.03 -12.82
N VAL A 258 0.18 13.89 -13.36
CA VAL A 258 0.39 13.83 -14.81
C VAL A 258 -0.93 14.31 -15.41
N ALA A 259 -0.86 15.17 -16.44
CA ALA A 259 -2.03 15.34 -17.30
C ALA A 259 -2.53 13.92 -17.51
N GLU A 260 -3.79 13.65 -17.16
CA GLU A 260 -4.39 12.44 -17.66
C GLU A 260 -4.07 12.56 -19.13
N ALA A 261 -3.16 11.70 -19.63
CA ALA A 261 -3.26 11.34 -21.00
C ALA A 261 -4.76 11.11 -21.10
N LEU A 262 -5.37 11.73 -22.07
CA LEU A 262 -6.44 11.02 -22.71
C LEU A 262 -5.76 9.70 -23.15
N VAL A 263 -5.55 8.73 -22.23
CA VAL A 263 -6.20 7.45 -22.30
C VAL A 263 -7.53 7.89 -22.88
N PRO A 264 -7.73 7.70 -24.19
CA PRO A 264 -9.06 7.87 -24.71
C PRO A 264 -9.90 7.13 -23.68
N GLN A 265 -10.93 7.77 -23.10
CA GLN A 265 -11.95 6.94 -22.49
C GLN A 265 -12.19 5.86 -23.54
N ALA A 266 -11.80 4.62 -23.23
CA ALA A 266 -12.08 3.50 -24.10
C ALA A 266 -13.61 3.41 -24.00
N GLY A 267 -14.30 4.18 -24.85
CA GLY A 267 -15.60 4.70 -24.48
C GLY A 267 -16.08 5.92 -25.26
N ALA A 268 -15.21 6.72 -25.89
CA ALA A 268 -15.65 7.64 -26.95
C ALA A 268 -15.65 6.91 -28.30
N GLY A 269 -16.50 5.88 -28.43
CA GLY A 269 -16.77 5.23 -29.71
C GLY A 269 -17.21 3.76 -29.67
N VAL A 270 -17.14 3.07 -28.53
CA VAL A 270 -17.60 1.67 -28.41
C VAL A 270 -18.81 1.61 -27.49
N ARG A 271 -19.98 1.29 -28.04
CA ARG A 271 -21.31 1.48 -27.46
C ARG A 271 -21.65 0.73 -26.14
N LYS A 272 -20.81 0.07 -25.34
CA LYS A 272 -21.24 -1.00 -24.37
C LYS A 272 -22.10 -2.12 -24.96
N MET A 273 -21.68 -3.37 -24.76
CA MET A 273 -22.34 -4.53 -25.33
C MET A 273 -23.76 -4.61 -24.73
N VAL A 274 -24.74 -4.95 -25.54
CA VAL A 274 -26.11 -5.22 -25.09
C VAL A 274 -26.53 -6.63 -25.48
N ALA A 275 -27.59 -7.13 -24.84
CA ALA A 275 -28.10 -8.49 -25.04
C ALA A 275 -28.36 -8.87 -26.52
N ASP A 276 -28.71 -7.88 -27.34
CA ASP A 276 -29.02 -8.06 -28.77
C ASP A 276 -27.80 -7.98 -29.71
N ASP A 277 -26.63 -7.54 -29.22
CA ASP A 277 -25.41 -7.45 -30.04
C ASP A 277 -24.94 -8.85 -30.47
N ARG A 278 -24.35 -8.97 -31.68
CA ARG A 278 -23.96 -10.26 -32.28
C ARG A 278 -22.44 -10.34 -32.43
N PRO A 279 -21.74 -10.68 -31.33
CA PRO A 279 -20.30 -10.54 -31.28
C PRO A 279 -19.60 -11.45 -32.30
N ARG A 280 -18.51 -10.94 -32.91
CA ARG A 280 -17.64 -11.71 -33.83
C ARG A 280 -16.17 -11.39 -33.61
N LEU A 281 -15.28 -12.32 -33.96
CA LEU A 281 -13.85 -12.07 -33.90
C LEU A 281 -13.38 -11.28 -35.15
N PRO A 282 -12.64 -10.16 -34.98
CA PRO A 282 -12.06 -9.41 -36.09
C PRO A 282 -11.11 -10.26 -36.95
N ARG A 283 -10.86 -9.81 -38.18
CA ARG A 283 -9.88 -10.45 -39.06
C ARG A 283 -8.48 -10.47 -38.40
N GLY A 284 -7.91 -11.65 -38.27
CA GLY A 284 -6.61 -11.85 -37.63
C GLY A 284 -6.68 -12.21 -36.14
N VAL A 285 -7.88 -12.20 -35.55
CA VAL A 285 -8.12 -12.71 -34.20
C VAL A 285 -8.66 -14.13 -34.28
N ARG A 286 -8.05 -15.08 -33.55
CA ARG A 286 -8.44 -16.50 -33.58
C ARG A 286 -8.30 -17.14 -32.21
N LEU A 287 -9.31 -17.90 -31.80
CA LEU A 287 -9.23 -18.81 -30.68
C LEU A 287 -8.39 -20.03 -31.09
N ARG A 288 -7.32 -20.34 -30.36
CA ARG A 288 -6.43 -21.48 -30.65
C ARG A 288 -6.14 -22.27 -29.38
N HIS A 289 -6.06 -23.59 -29.50
CA HIS A 289 -5.55 -24.46 -28.44
C HIS A 289 -4.02 -24.50 -28.50
N ASP A 290 -3.35 -24.17 -27.40
CA ASP A 290 -1.91 -24.33 -27.22
C ASP A 290 -1.62 -25.73 -26.68
N GLU A 291 -1.14 -26.61 -27.55
CA GLU A 291 -0.82 -28.02 -27.22
C GLU A 291 0.32 -28.16 -26.21
N THR A 292 1.16 -27.14 -26.06
CA THR A 292 2.29 -27.17 -25.11
C THR A 292 1.81 -26.90 -23.68
N ARG A 293 0.80 -26.03 -23.55
CA ARG A 293 0.26 -25.59 -22.24
C ARG A 293 -1.06 -26.26 -21.88
N GLY A 294 -1.69 -26.97 -22.81
CA GLY A 294 -2.98 -27.63 -22.63
C GLY A 294 -4.13 -26.66 -22.37
N LYS A 295 -4.05 -25.42 -22.89
CA LYS A 295 -5.02 -24.35 -22.67
C LYS A 295 -5.38 -23.64 -23.96
N TYR A 296 -6.55 -23.03 -23.98
CA TYR A 296 -6.96 -22.17 -25.09
C TYR A 296 -6.46 -20.74 -24.88
N VAL A 297 -6.06 -20.11 -25.98
CA VAL A 297 -5.62 -18.72 -26.03
C VAL A 297 -6.33 -17.99 -27.17
N LEU A 298 -6.54 -16.68 -26.99
CA LEU A 298 -6.97 -15.80 -28.07
C LEU A 298 -5.73 -15.16 -28.69
N LEU A 299 -5.48 -15.46 -29.96
CA LEU A 299 -4.39 -14.87 -30.73
C LEU A 299 -4.89 -13.64 -31.47
N ALA A 300 -4.22 -12.51 -31.30
CA ALA A 300 -4.37 -11.30 -32.10
C ALA A 300 -3.02 -10.98 -32.79
N PRO A 301 -2.99 -10.15 -33.84
CA PRO A 301 -1.79 -9.93 -34.67
C PRO A 301 -0.49 -9.59 -33.92
N GLU A 302 -0.59 -8.95 -32.76
CA GLU A 302 0.57 -8.53 -31.94
C GLU A 302 0.47 -8.97 -30.46
N ARG A 303 -0.56 -9.74 -30.09
CA ARG A 303 -0.87 -10.06 -28.68
C ARG A 303 -1.47 -11.45 -28.52
N THR A 304 -1.22 -12.08 -27.37
CA THR A 304 -1.84 -13.34 -26.97
C THR A 304 -2.55 -13.13 -25.63
N PHE A 305 -3.79 -13.62 -25.52
CA PHE A 305 -4.57 -13.57 -24.29
C PHE A 305 -4.81 -14.98 -23.79
N ASP A 306 -4.38 -15.25 -22.56
CA ASP A 306 -4.75 -16.48 -21.87
C ASP A 306 -6.24 -16.44 -21.50
N LEU A 307 -6.92 -17.57 -21.66
CA LEU A 307 -8.35 -17.69 -21.37
C LEU A 307 -8.57 -18.72 -20.26
N ASP A 308 -9.56 -18.46 -19.41
CA ASP A 308 -10.12 -19.47 -18.52
C ASP A 308 -11.21 -20.29 -19.24
N ASP A 309 -11.66 -21.36 -18.60
CA ASP A 309 -12.61 -22.30 -19.21
C ASP A 309 -13.97 -21.65 -19.53
N ASN A 310 -14.38 -20.65 -18.75
CA ASN A 310 -15.63 -19.91 -18.97
C ASN A 310 -15.53 -19.02 -20.21
N ALA A 311 -14.43 -18.27 -20.34
CA ALA A 311 -14.17 -17.43 -21.49
C ALA A 311 -14.06 -18.26 -22.78
N VAL A 312 -13.49 -19.45 -22.70
CA VAL A 312 -13.42 -20.39 -23.82
C VAL A 312 -14.80 -20.88 -24.24
N ALA A 313 -15.66 -21.25 -23.28
CA ALA A 313 -17.02 -21.69 -23.56
C ALA A 313 -17.83 -20.61 -24.28
N VAL A 314 -17.72 -19.35 -23.83
CA VAL A 314 -18.38 -18.20 -24.46
C VAL A 314 -17.81 -17.95 -25.86
N LEU A 315 -16.48 -17.83 -26.01
CA LEU A 315 -15.83 -17.51 -27.28
C LEU A 315 -16.00 -18.59 -28.36
N LYS A 316 -16.28 -19.84 -27.99
CA LYS A 316 -16.65 -20.90 -28.94
C LYS A 316 -18.01 -20.68 -29.58
N LEU A 317 -18.89 -19.88 -28.96
CA LEU A 317 -20.23 -19.56 -29.45
C LEU A 317 -20.30 -18.19 -30.14
N VAL A 318 -19.21 -17.41 -30.10
CA VAL A 318 -19.05 -16.12 -30.78
C VAL A 318 -18.75 -16.37 -32.27
N ASP A 319 -19.77 -16.27 -33.09
CA ASP A 319 -19.71 -16.52 -34.54
C ASP A 319 -20.15 -15.33 -35.41
N GLY A 320 -20.66 -14.26 -34.80
CA GLY A 320 -21.27 -13.11 -35.49
C GLY A 320 -22.74 -13.31 -35.86
N ASP A 321 -23.30 -14.49 -35.59
CA ASP A 321 -24.70 -14.80 -35.86
C ASP A 321 -25.51 -14.86 -34.57
N ARG A 322 -25.00 -15.40 -33.46
CA ARG A 322 -25.74 -15.43 -32.18
C ARG A 322 -25.69 -14.09 -31.47
N SER A 323 -26.82 -13.67 -30.88
CA SER A 323 -26.82 -12.54 -29.94
C SER A 323 -26.23 -12.95 -28.58
N VAL A 324 -25.83 -11.97 -27.77
CA VAL A 324 -25.33 -12.24 -26.41
C VAL A 324 -26.37 -13.00 -25.57
N ALA A 325 -27.65 -12.64 -25.65
CA ALA A 325 -28.73 -13.37 -24.97
C ALA A 325 -28.82 -14.83 -25.44
N ALA A 326 -28.70 -15.08 -26.75
CA ALA A 326 -28.75 -16.44 -27.28
C ALA A 326 -27.54 -17.29 -26.85
N ILE A 327 -26.36 -16.67 -26.70
CA ILE A 327 -25.18 -17.33 -26.14
C ILE A 327 -25.41 -17.67 -24.66
N ALA A 328 -25.97 -16.74 -23.89
CA ALA A 328 -26.29 -16.95 -22.48
C ALA A 328 -27.33 -18.06 -22.27
N ASP A 329 -28.36 -18.12 -23.11
CA ASP A 329 -29.38 -19.18 -23.09
C ASP A 329 -28.80 -20.56 -23.42
N GLU A 330 -27.88 -20.65 -24.39
CA GLU A 330 -27.21 -21.89 -24.75
C GLU A 330 -26.31 -22.40 -23.63
N LEU A 331 -25.55 -21.50 -23.01
CA LEU A 331 -24.69 -21.83 -21.86
C LEU A 331 -25.52 -22.16 -20.62
N GLY A 332 -26.62 -21.45 -20.37
CA GLY A 332 -27.56 -21.76 -19.29
C GLY A 332 -28.14 -23.16 -19.42
N ARG A 333 -28.50 -23.59 -20.64
CA ARG A 333 -28.92 -24.97 -20.92
C ARG A 333 -27.78 -25.98 -20.73
N THR A 334 -26.58 -25.65 -21.19
CA THR A 334 -25.42 -26.56 -21.13
C THR A 334 -24.94 -26.80 -19.69
N TYR A 335 -24.93 -25.76 -18.86
CA TYR A 335 -24.38 -25.77 -17.51
C TYR A 335 -25.45 -25.78 -16.40
N ALA A 336 -26.74 -25.89 -16.75
CA ALA A 336 -27.86 -25.86 -15.83
C ALA A 336 -27.83 -24.66 -14.86
N ALA A 337 -27.56 -23.48 -15.40
CA ALA A 337 -27.41 -22.23 -14.66
C ALA A 337 -28.37 -21.15 -15.19
N ASP A 338 -28.64 -20.12 -14.37
CA ASP A 338 -29.56 -19.03 -14.71
C ASP A 338 -29.01 -18.22 -15.90
N PRO A 339 -29.72 -18.19 -17.06
CA PRO A 339 -29.28 -17.43 -18.23
C PRO A 339 -29.08 -15.94 -17.96
N ARG A 340 -29.83 -15.34 -17.02
CA ARG A 340 -29.68 -13.90 -16.70
C ARG A 340 -28.38 -13.59 -15.95
N ALA A 341 -27.95 -14.50 -15.08
CA ALA A 341 -26.67 -14.35 -14.39
C ALA A 341 -25.51 -14.52 -15.38
N ILE A 342 -25.61 -15.51 -16.27
CA ILE A 342 -24.63 -15.74 -17.33
C ILE A 342 -24.55 -14.55 -18.30
N GLU A 343 -25.69 -13.99 -18.70
CA GLU A 343 -25.75 -12.83 -19.59
C GLU A 343 -24.98 -11.63 -19.01
N ALA A 344 -25.20 -11.32 -17.72
CA ALA A 344 -24.49 -10.22 -17.05
C ALA A 344 -22.97 -10.41 -17.07
N ASP A 345 -22.50 -11.64 -16.80
CA ASP A 345 -21.07 -11.97 -16.80
C ASP A 345 -20.47 -11.94 -18.22
N ILE A 346 -21.20 -12.45 -19.21
CA ILE A 346 -20.78 -12.42 -20.62
C ILE A 346 -20.66 -10.98 -21.12
N LEU A 347 -21.62 -10.10 -20.79
CA LEU A 347 -21.60 -8.71 -21.22
C LEU A 347 -20.34 -7.99 -20.73
N VAL A 348 -19.97 -8.17 -19.46
CA VAL A 348 -18.74 -7.61 -18.87
C VAL A 348 -17.50 -8.16 -19.59
N MET A 349 -17.46 -9.47 -19.82
CA MET A 349 -16.32 -10.11 -20.48
C MET A 349 -16.15 -9.62 -21.92
N LEU A 350 -17.23 -9.61 -22.71
CA LEU A 350 -17.20 -9.22 -24.11
C LEU A 350 -16.93 -7.72 -24.28
N ASP A 351 -17.40 -6.87 -23.37
CA ASP A 351 -17.01 -5.45 -23.35
C ASP A 351 -15.50 -5.29 -23.16
N GLY A 352 -14.90 -6.01 -22.21
CA GLY A 352 -13.45 -5.99 -22.01
C GLY A 352 -12.64 -6.49 -23.22
N LEU A 353 -13.20 -7.38 -24.04
CA LEU A 353 -12.58 -7.84 -25.29
C LEU A 353 -12.80 -6.85 -26.45
N ALA A 354 -13.97 -6.21 -26.53
CA ALA A 354 -14.28 -5.19 -27.52
C ALA A 354 -13.41 -3.92 -27.30
N GLU A 355 -13.21 -3.50 -26.06
CA GLU A 355 -12.31 -2.40 -25.69
C GLU A 355 -10.87 -2.66 -26.14
N LYS A 356 -10.43 -3.92 -26.06
CA LYS A 356 -9.09 -4.36 -26.51
C LYS A 356 -9.01 -4.53 -28.03
N ARG A 357 -10.09 -4.27 -28.78
CA ARG A 357 -10.23 -4.44 -30.23
C ARG A 357 -9.98 -5.88 -30.71
N VAL A 358 -10.35 -6.85 -29.88
CA VAL A 358 -10.26 -8.28 -30.22
C VAL A 358 -11.63 -8.95 -30.37
N LEU A 359 -12.69 -8.14 -30.37
CA LEU A 359 -14.08 -8.52 -30.59
C LEU A 359 -14.80 -7.37 -31.30
N GLU A 360 -15.63 -7.67 -32.29
CA GLU A 360 -16.55 -6.75 -32.97
C GLU A 360 -18.00 -7.13 -32.65
N ARG A 361 -18.95 -6.25 -33.00
CA ARG A 361 -20.38 -6.38 -32.67
C ARG A 361 -21.24 -6.68 -33.88
#